data_AF-A0A7R9U777-F1
#
_entry.id   AF-A0A7R9U777-F1
#
_cell.length_a   1.000
_cell.length_b   1.000
_cell.length_c   1.000
_cell.angle_alpha   90.00
_cell.angle_beta   90.00
_cell.angle_gamma   90.00
#
_symmetry.space_group_name_H-M   'P 1'
#
loop_
_entity.id
_entity.type
_entity.pdbx_description
1 polymer ?
#
loop_
_entity_poly.entity_id
_entity_poly.type
_entity_poly.pdbx_seq_one_letter_code
_entity_poly.pdbx_strand_id
1 'polypeptide(L)'
;EAADPSDVVNIRDGDTLPKSLRVALSQELLDQISSRMHDADHGQLDSVDMLELLLAFDQLRAQKSAGNILKGWQEGQITFPPSYKFDPYTKRHDTSKKSRVPSWTDRVLFSHQTAESSEDSAPPLELLGYASVEQAFHSDHRPVIARFRLEL
;
A
#
# COMPACT_ATOMS: atom_id res chain seq x y z
N GLU A 1 1.03 47.52 -5.61
CA GLU A 1 1.78 46.48 -4.89
C GLU A 1 2.56 45.70 -5.93
N ALA A 2 3.89 45.83 -5.92
CA ALA A 2 4.75 45.24 -6.95
C ALA A 2 5.02 43.77 -6.61
N ALA A 3 4.93 42.89 -7.61
CA ALA A 3 5.22 41.46 -7.47
C ALA A 3 6.68 41.22 -7.03
N ASP A 4 6.89 40.21 -6.19
CA ASP A 4 8.18 39.78 -5.66
C ASP A 4 9.06 39.22 -6.80
N PRO A 5 10.33 39.65 -6.96
CA PRO A 5 11.21 39.18 -8.03
C PRO A 5 11.63 37.70 -7.90
N SER A 6 11.25 37.00 -6.83
CA SER A 6 11.48 35.56 -6.68
C SER A 6 10.43 34.66 -7.38
N ASP A 7 9.35 35.25 -7.92
CA ASP A 7 8.25 34.52 -8.57
C ASP A 7 8.43 34.29 -10.08
N VAL A 8 9.65 34.40 -10.60
CA VAL A 8 9.93 34.11 -12.02
C VAL A 8 10.94 32.98 -12.14
N VAL A 9 10.46 31.77 -12.43
CA VAL A 9 11.30 30.67 -12.91
C VAL A 9 10.95 30.35 -14.36
N ASN A 10 12.02 30.28 -15.16
CA ASN A 10 12.01 30.04 -16.59
C ASN A 10 11.60 28.59 -16.94
N ILE A 11 10.98 28.44 -18.10
CA ILE A 11 10.31 27.22 -18.60
C ILE A 11 11.33 26.16 -19.07
N ARG A 12 11.00 24.88 -18.80
CA ARG A 12 11.45 23.60 -19.43
C ARG A 12 12.34 22.70 -18.57
N ASP A 13 11.70 21.63 -18.07
CA ASP A 13 12.14 20.23 -17.91
C ASP A 13 11.62 19.66 -16.58
N GLY A 14 10.63 18.76 -16.66
CA GLY A 14 10.23 17.90 -15.54
C GLY A 14 9.38 18.55 -14.44
N ASP A 15 8.32 19.28 -14.81
CA ASP A 15 7.42 19.94 -13.85
C ASP A 15 6.86 18.94 -12.81
N THR A 16 7.41 19.04 -11.59
CA THR A 16 6.80 18.38 -10.45
C THR A 16 5.64 19.24 -9.96
N LEU A 17 4.43 18.77 -10.27
CA LEU A 17 3.18 19.36 -9.79
C LEU A 17 3.25 19.72 -8.29
N PRO A 18 2.66 20.84 -7.85
CA PRO A 18 2.62 21.22 -6.43
C PRO A 18 2.09 20.07 -5.58
N LYS A 19 2.67 19.85 -4.38
CA LYS A 19 2.25 18.74 -3.49
C LYS A 19 0.74 18.73 -3.24
N SER A 20 0.12 19.89 -3.07
CA SER A 20 -1.34 20.03 -2.90
C SER A 20 -2.13 19.56 -4.13
N LEU A 21 -1.65 19.88 -5.33
CA LEU A 21 -2.27 19.47 -6.60
C LEU A 21 -2.04 17.97 -6.88
N ARG A 22 -0.87 17.43 -6.51
CA ARG A 22 -0.60 15.98 -6.54
C ARG A 22 -1.50 15.21 -5.59
N VAL A 23 -1.70 15.73 -4.38
CA VAL A 23 -2.58 15.14 -3.37
C VAL A 23 -4.04 15.19 -3.84
N ALA A 24 -4.49 16.30 -4.41
CA ALA A 24 -5.84 16.42 -4.97
C ALA A 24 -6.07 15.48 -6.16
N LEU A 25 -5.12 15.41 -7.11
CA LEU A 25 -5.16 14.46 -8.23
C LEU A 25 -5.11 13.01 -7.75
N SER A 26 -4.38 12.71 -6.67
CA SER A 26 -4.36 11.39 -6.07
C SER A 26 -5.67 11.02 -5.38
N GLN A 27 -6.32 11.96 -4.70
CA GLN A 27 -7.55 11.67 -3.97
C GLN A 27 -8.72 11.45 -4.94
N GLU A 28 -8.86 12.29 -5.97
CA GLU A 28 -9.86 12.10 -7.02
C GLU A 28 -9.69 10.74 -7.72
N LEU A 29 -8.45 10.36 -8.03
CA LEU A 29 -8.17 9.06 -8.63
C LEU A 29 -8.51 7.89 -7.68
N LEU A 30 -8.19 8.02 -6.39
CA LEU A 30 -8.54 7.01 -5.38
C LEU A 30 -10.05 6.89 -5.18
N ASP A 31 -10.77 8.01 -5.24
CA ASP A 31 -12.23 8.03 -5.14
C ASP A 31 -12.88 7.38 -6.37
N GLN A 32 -12.34 7.61 -7.57
CA GLN A 32 -12.76 6.93 -8.80
C GLN A 32 -12.49 5.42 -8.74
N ILE A 33 -11.34 5.00 -8.22
CA ILE A 33 -11.02 3.58 -8.00
C ILE A 33 -12.01 2.96 -7.00
N SER A 34 -12.25 3.64 -5.87
CA SER A 34 -13.19 3.21 -4.83
C SER A 34 -14.61 3.02 -5.40
N SER A 35 -15.09 3.98 -6.20
CA SER A 35 -16.39 3.87 -6.88
C SER A 35 -16.44 2.64 -7.80
N ARG A 36 -15.40 2.41 -8.61
CA ARG A 36 -15.35 1.28 -9.54
C ARG A 36 -15.29 -0.07 -8.84
N MET A 37 -14.68 -0.13 -7.65
CA MET A 37 -14.65 -1.33 -6.81
C MET A 37 -16.01 -1.62 -6.15
N HIS A 38 -16.89 -0.63 -5.99
CA HIS A 38 -18.25 -0.84 -5.48
C HIS A 38 -19.22 -1.40 -6.54
N ASP A 39 -19.04 -1.02 -7.81
CA ASP A 39 -19.95 -1.41 -8.91
C ASP A 39 -19.68 -2.82 -9.46
N ALA A 40 -18.50 -3.38 -9.21
CA ALA A 40 -18.17 -4.75 -9.60
C ALA A 40 -18.88 -5.76 -8.67
N ASP A 41 -19.97 -6.37 -9.16
CA ASP A 41 -20.78 -7.35 -8.39
C ASP A 41 -19.97 -8.59 -7.93
N HIS A 42 -18.77 -8.80 -8.46
CA HIS A 42 -17.83 -9.80 -7.97
C HIS A 42 -16.50 -9.13 -7.68
N GLY A 43 -15.99 -9.31 -6.45
CA GLY A 43 -14.71 -8.82 -5.95
C GLY A 43 -13.48 -9.42 -6.64
N GLN A 44 -13.51 -9.49 -7.97
CA GLN A 44 -12.37 -9.80 -8.79
C GLN A 44 -11.77 -8.47 -9.23
N LEU A 45 -10.61 -8.14 -8.64
CA LEU A 45 -9.70 -7.17 -9.19
C LEU A 45 -9.18 -7.73 -10.53
N ASP A 46 -10.01 -7.73 -11.58
CA ASP A 46 -9.67 -8.28 -12.91
C ASP A 46 -8.68 -7.41 -13.69
N SER A 47 -7.98 -6.49 -13.04
CA SER A 47 -6.86 -5.79 -13.66
C SER A 47 -5.70 -5.72 -12.67
N VAL A 48 -4.59 -6.37 -13.03
CA VAL A 48 -3.26 -6.15 -12.45
C VAL A 48 -3.00 -4.64 -12.31
N ASP A 49 -3.48 -3.86 -13.29
CA ASP A 49 -3.44 -2.40 -13.32
C ASP A 49 -4.06 -1.72 -12.09
N MET A 50 -5.19 -2.21 -11.56
CA MET A 50 -5.84 -1.59 -10.39
C MET A 50 -5.06 -1.86 -9.09
N LEU A 51 -4.54 -3.07 -8.93
CA LEU A 51 -3.70 -3.43 -7.79
C LEU A 51 -2.42 -2.58 -7.79
N GLU A 52 -1.73 -2.49 -8.93
CA GLU A 52 -0.54 -1.67 -9.08
C GLU A 52 -0.81 -0.20 -8.82
N LEU A 53 -1.95 0.32 -9.31
CA LEU A 53 -2.35 1.70 -9.11
C LEU A 53 -2.60 2.02 -7.63
N LEU A 54 -3.34 1.18 -6.91
CA LEU A 54 -3.57 1.36 -5.47
C LEU A 54 -2.26 1.26 -4.67
N LEU A 55 -1.38 0.32 -5.03
CA LEU A 55 -0.07 0.18 -4.40
C LEU A 55 0.86 1.38 -4.65
N ALA A 56 0.67 2.13 -5.74
CA ALA A 56 1.41 3.36 -6.01
C ALA A 56 1.07 4.47 -5.00
N PHE A 57 -0.13 4.42 -4.39
CA PHE A 57 -0.58 5.34 -3.35
C PHE A 57 -0.47 4.75 -1.93
N ASP A 58 0.08 3.54 -1.76
CA ASP A 58 0.29 2.93 -0.45
C ASP A 58 1.28 3.73 0.39
N GLN A 59 0.79 4.30 1.49
CA GLN A 59 1.57 5.20 2.34
C GLN A 59 2.75 4.49 3.01
N LEU A 60 2.57 3.24 3.46
CA LEU A 60 3.64 2.47 4.08
C LEU A 60 4.78 2.25 3.08
N ARG A 61 4.47 1.80 1.86
CA ARG A 61 5.44 1.60 0.79
C ARG A 61 6.17 2.90 0.44
N ALA A 62 5.45 4.01 0.28
CA ALA A 62 6.05 5.31 -0.05
C ALA A 62 7.00 5.81 1.05
N GLN A 63 6.61 5.73 2.32
CA GLN A 63 7.46 6.17 3.44
C GLN A 63 8.67 5.25 3.64
N LYS A 64 8.50 3.95 3.44
CA LYS A 64 9.59 2.97 3.49
C LYS A 64 10.58 3.16 2.35
N SER A 65 10.12 3.37 1.11
CA SER A 65 11.00 3.63 -0.05
C SER A 65 11.75 4.95 0.07
N ALA A 66 11.16 5.95 0.72
CA ALA A 66 11.83 7.21 1.05
C ALA A 66 12.87 7.06 2.18
N GLY A 67 12.96 5.89 2.83
CA GLY A 67 13.86 5.65 3.95
C GLY A 67 13.45 6.38 5.24
N ASN A 68 12.21 6.86 5.34
CA ASN A 68 11.73 7.61 6.51
C ASN A 68 11.40 6.68 7.70
N ILE A 69 11.05 5.43 7.42
CA ILE A 69 10.60 4.44 8.40
C ILE A 69 11.17 3.05 8.09
N LEU A 70 11.19 2.16 9.09
CA LEU A 70 11.45 0.72 8.93
C LEU A 70 12.69 0.39 8.07
N LYS A 71 13.78 1.14 8.26
CA LYS A 71 15.07 0.91 7.57
C LYS A 71 15.58 -0.52 7.82
N GLY A 72 16.01 -1.20 6.76
CA GLY A 72 16.49 -2.58 6.83
C GLY A 72 15.38 -3.64 6.89
N TRP A 73 14.11 -3.25 7.08
CA TRP A 73 12.99 -4.19 7.02
C TRP A 73 12.59 -4.48 5.58
N GLN A 74 12.13 -5.70 5.35
CA GLN A 74 11.64 -6.24 4.09
C GLN A 74 10.15 -6.55 4.22
N GLU A 75 9.46 -6.57 3.10
CA GLU A 75 8.05 -6.98 3.00
C GLU A 75 7.91 -7.86 1.77
N GLY A 76 7.06 -8.89 1.85
CA GLY A 76 6.74 -9.71 0.68
C GLY A 76 6.02 -8.93 -0.42
N GLN A 77 6.07 -9.42 -1.65
CA GLN A 77 5.28 -8.84 -2.74
C GLN A 77 3.79 -8.99 -2.45
N ILE A 78 3.06 -7.87 -2.42
CA ILE A 78 1.60 -7.87 -2.28
C ILE A 78 1.00 -8.27 -3.62
N THR A 79 0.30 -9.40 -3.63
CA THR A 79 -0.39 -9.98 -4.79
C THR A 79 -1.87 -10.24 -4.50
N PHE A 80 -2.36 -9.75 -3.36
CA PHE A 80 -3.71 -9.95 -2.84
C PHE A 80 -4.45 -8.61 -2.69
N PRO A 81 -5.80 -8.61 -2.73
CA PRO A 81 -6.60 -7.39 -2.61
C PRO A 81 -6.39 -6.65 -1.28
N PRO A 82 -6.79 -5.37 -1.19
CA PRO A 82 -6.76 -4.63 0.06
C PRO A 82 -7.48 -5.36 1.20
N SER A 83 -6.87 -5.38 2.40
CA SER A 83 -7.40 -6.10 3.57
C SER A 83 -8.48 -5.32 4.33
N TYR A 84 -8.70 -4.05 3.99
CA TYR A 84 -9.63 -3.14 4.66
C TYR A 84 -10.18 -2.10 3.67
N LYS A 85 -11.34 -1.48 3.87
CA LYS A 85 -12.41 -1.82 4.82
C LYS A 85 -13.49 -2.59 4.09
N PHE A 86 -14.07 -3.60 4.74
CA PHE A 86 -15.22 -4.34 4.24
C PHE A 86 -16.48 -4.06 5.05
N ASP A 87 -17.64 -4.19 4.41
CA ASP A 87 -18.91 -4.27 5.11
C ASP A 87 -18.96 -5.58 5.92
N PRO A 88 -19.36 -5.55 7.21
CA PRO A 88 -19.38 -6.74 8.06
C PRO A 88 -20.16 -7.89 7.44
N TYR A 89 -19.61 -9.11 7.52
CA TYR A 89 -20.21 -10.34 6.98
C TYR A 89 -20.34 -10.40 5.46
N THR A 90 -19.70 -9.51 4.72
CA THR A 90 -19.72 -9.50 3.25
C THR A 90 -18.32 -9.42 2.67
N LYS A 91 -18.20 -9.65 1.36
CA LYS A 91 -16.98 -9.39 0.58
C LYS A 91 -16.94 -8.01 -0.07
N ARG A 92 -17.94 -7.17 0.17
CA ARG A 92 -18.00 -5.82 -0.40
C ARG A 92 -17.18 -4.85 0.43
N HIS A 93 -16.49 -3.94 -0.25
CA HIS A 93 -15.81 -2.83 0.41
C HIS A 93 -16.82 -1.82 0.99
N ASP A 94 -16.34 -0.95 1.88
CA ASP A 94 -17.15 -0.05 2.73
C ASP A 94 -18.17 0.79 1.97
N THR A 95 -19.44 0.37 2.01
CA THR A 95 -20.57 1.10 1.40
C THR A 95 -21.16 2.17 2.33
N SER A 96 -20.55 2.40 3.50
CA SER A 96 -20.99 3.44 4.41
C SER A 96 -20.79 4.83 3.81
N LYS A 97 -21.42 5.85 4.41
CA LYS A 97 -21.24 7.26 4.02
C LYS A 97 -19.78 7.75 4.06
N LYS A 98 -18.90 7.03 4.76
CA LYS A 98 -17.48 7.37 4.85
C LYS A 98 -16.69 6.90 3.63
N SER A 99 -17.21 5.93 2.86
CA SER A 99 -16.62 5.39 1.63
C SER A 99 -15.12 5.21 1.73
N ARG A 100 -14.65 4.48 2.76
CA ARG A 100 -13.22 4.33 3.02
C ARG A 100 -12.56 3.66 1.81
N VAL A 101 -11.55 4.34 1.26
CA VAL A 101 -10.73 3.80 0.17
C VAL A 101 -10.13 2.46 0.59
N PRO A 102 -10.27 1.40 -0.25
CA PRO A 102 -9.65 0.11 0.00
C PRO A 102 -8.14 0.25 0.24
N SER A 103 -7.64 -0.32 1.34
CA SER A 103 -6.27 -0.14 1.84
C SER A 103 -5.68 -1.44 2.43
N TRP A 104 -4.35 -1.60 2.38
CA TRP A 104 -3.62 -2.67 3.09
C TRP A 104 -3.18 -2.19 4.47
N THR A 105 -4.11 -2.24 5.43
CA THR A 105 -3.84 -1.85 6.83
C THR A 105 -3.12 -2.92 7.62
N ASP A 106 -3.19 -4.18 7.17
CA ASP A 106 -2.68 -5.36 7.85
C ASP A 106 -1.44 -5.85 7.09
N ARG A 107 -0.26 -5.80 7.73
CA ARG A 107 1.04 -5.97 7.06
C ARG A 107 1.98 -6.85 7.87
N VAL A 108 2.78 -7.68 7.20
CA VAL A 108 3.86 -8.44 7.84
C VAL A 108 5.19 -8.03 7.22
N LEU A 109 6.01 -7.36 8.03
CA LEU A 109 7.38 -7.02 7.67
C LEU A 109 8.35 -7.85 8.48
N PHE A 110 9.51 -8.12 7.91
CA PHE A 110 10.57 -8.89 8.54
C PHE A 110 11.91 -8.20 8.33
N SER A 111 12.80 -8.27 9.31
CA SER A 111 14.17 -7.81 9.19
C SER A 111 15.08 -8.96 9.54
N HIS A 112 16.17 -9.08 8.80
CA HIS A 112 17.23 -10.03 9.09
C HIS A 112 18.48 -9.22 9.40
N GLN A 113 18.74 -9.01 10.69
CA GLN A 113 19.89 -8.24 11.14
C GLN A 113 21.09 -9.17 11.17
N THR A 114 21.90 -9.16 10.11
CA THR A 114 23.26 -9.70 10.20
C THR A 114 23.99 -8.83 11.20
N ALA A 115 24.31 -9.35 12.38
CA ALA A 115 25.17 -8.63 13.30
C ALA A 115 26.47 -8.32 12.57
N GLU A 116 26.74 -7.02 12.38
CA GLU A 116 27.89 -6.49 11.62
C GLU A 116 29.26 -6.89 12.22
N SER A 117 29.31 -7.79 13.22
CA SER A 117 30.51 -8.07 14.00
C SER A 117 30.56 -9.45 14.67
N SER A 118 29.77 -10.44 14.27
CA SER A 118 29.93 -11.82 14.77
C SER A 118 29.92 -12.81 13.62
N GLU A 119 30.82 -13.81 13.67
CA GLU A 119 30.83 -14.95 12.75
C GLU A 119 29.51 -15.76 12.78
N ASP A 120 28.62 -15.45 13.73
CA ASP A 120 27.20 -15.80 13.69
C ASP A 120 26.42 -14.81 12.80
N SER A 121 26.48 -15.03 11.49
CA SER A 121 25.47 -14.47 10.60
C SER A 121 24.12 -15.07 11.01
N ALA A 122 23.11 -14.22 11.22
CA ALA A 122 21.77 -14.71 11.50
C ALA A 122 21.31 -15.73 10.43
N PRO A 123 20.54 -16.75 10.82
CA PRO A 123 20.18 -17.84 9.92
C PRO A 123 19.30 -17.36 8.75
N PRO A 124 19.51 -17.89 7.53
CA PRO A 124 18.72 -17.50 6.36
C PRO A 124 17.22 -17.55 6.64
N LEU A 125 16.53 -16.43 6.39
CA LEU A 125 15.09 -16.31 6.50
C LEU A 125 14.47 -16.23 5.09
N GLU A 126 13.79 -17.30 4.67
CA GLU A 126 13.12 -17.40 3.37
C GLU A 126 11.62 -17.15 3.54
N LEU A 127 11.07 -16.18 2.81
CA LEU A 127 9.63 -15.97 2.72
C LEU A 127 9.01 -16.98 1.75
N LEU A 128 8.19 -17.90 2.28
CA LEU A 128 7.50 -18.94 1.51
C LEU A 128 6.14 -18.50 0.95
N GLY A 129 5.53 -17.48 1.54
CA GLY A 129 4.23 -16.99 1.07
C GLY A 129 3.75 -15.77 1.85
N TYR A 130 2.98 -14.92 1.18
CA TYR A 130 2.37 -13.72 1.73
C TYR A 130 0.99 -13.51 1.09
N ALA A 131 -0.07 -13.61 1.89
CA ALA A 131 -1.45 -13.64 1.37
C ALA A 131 -2.45 -13.07 2.37
N SER A 132 -3.63 -12.69 1.86
CA SER A 132 -4.82 -12.42 2.66
C SER A 132 -5.82 -13.57 2.60
N VAL A 133 -6.62 -13.75 3.64
CA VAL A 133 -7.66 -14.79 3.73
C VAL A 133 -9.03 -14.17 3.44
N GLU A 134 -9.40 -14.14 2.16
CA GLU A 134 -10.66 -13.53 1.70
C GLU A 134 -11.93 -14.26 2.17
N GLN A 135 -11.81 -15.55 2.54
CA GLN A 135 -12.93 -16.36 3.01
C GLN A 135 -13.30 -16.05 4.47
N ALA A 136 -12.47 -15.30 5.20
CA ALA A 136 -12.74 -14.87 6.57
C ALA A 136 -13.42 -13.49 6.59
N PHE A 137 -14.75 -13.47 6.47
CA PHE A 137 -15.55 -12.23 6.33
C PHE A 137 -16.31 -11.80 7.60
N HIS A 138 -15.98 -12.36 8.76
CA HIS A 138 -16.62 -11.99 10.05
C HIS A 138 -16.14 -10.65 10.62
N SER A 139 -15.08 -10.06 10.06
CA SER A 139 -14.56 -8.74 10.38
C SER A 139 -14.60 -7.83 9.15
N ASP A 140 -14.49 -6.51 9.37
CA ASP A 140 -14.23 -5.51 8.34
C ASP A 140 -12.77 -5.51 7.84
N HIS A 141 -11.91 -6.32 8.48
CA HIS A 141 -10.57 -6.66 8.02
C HIS A 141 -10.51 -8.09 7.48
N ARG A 142 -9.53 -8.36 6.61
CA ARG A 142 -9.14 -9.71 6.19
C ARG A 142 -7.81 -10.08 6.83
N PRO A 143 -7.69 -11.27 7.47
CA PRO A 143 -6.43 -11.73 8.01
C PRO A 143 -5.34 -11.74 6.95
N VAL A 144 -4.13 -11.31 7.32
CA VAL A 144 -2.94 -11.35 6.48
C VAL A 144 -1.93 -12.31 7.10
N ILE A 145 -1.38 -13.20 6.27
CA ILE A 145 -0.50 -14.28 6.69
C ILE A 145 0.80 -14.20 5.90
N ALA A 146 1.92 -14.25 6.60
CA ALA A 146 3.23 -14.53 6.01
C ALA A 146 3.79 -15.84 6.57
N ARG A 147 4.37 -16.67 5.70
CA ARG A 147 4.99 -17.95 6.06
C ARG A 147 6.48 -17.87 5.78
N PHE A 148 7.30 -18.28 6.73
CA PHE A 148 8.74 -18.25 6.62
C PHE A 148 9.35 -19.64 6.82
N ARG A 149 10.49 -19.89 6.18
CA ARG A 149 11.43 -20.95 6.53
C ARG A 149 12.63 -20.32 7.21
N LEU A 150 13.04 -20.91 8.32
CA LEU A 150 14.22 -20.55 9.08
C LEU A 150 15.11 -21.79 9.17
N GLU A 151 16.37 -21.65 8.79
CA GLU A 151 17.38 -22.70 8.96
C GLU A 151 18.08 -22.49 10.31
N LEU A 152 17.64 -23.21 11.34
CA LEU A 152 18.17 -23.09 12.72
C LEU A 152 19.45 -23.90 12.95
#